data_AF-A4CUT9-F1
#
_entry.id   AF-A4CUT9-F1
#
_cell.length_a   1.000
_cell.length_b   1.000
_cell.length_c   1.000
_cell.angle_alpha   90.00
_cell.angle_beta   90.00
_cell.angle_gamma   90.00
#
_symmetry.space_group_name_H-M   'P 1'
#
loop_
_entity.id
_entity.type
_entity.pdbx_description
1 polymer ?
#
loop_
_entity_poly.entity_id
_entity_poly.type
_entity_poly.pdbx_seq_one_letter_code
_entity_poly.pdbx_strand_id
1 'polypeptide(L)'
;MDGLLLILLLLGLAIAWIEARHRLRPASPLVLRQSDWSINQRGASLVMEGWLEISNPHARMEVMVPELEVHPTLIGSADLRDIVTSTRITPQHPDEDTRADGYWPAYIVKGHKSTKVHVAITLTGDTPAPVGERVDTVWVDVKWVNYGPFGRLSRRQGVVVPLRRPAVMAAAQAAFRSGEGCSVLPLKTHLLGPLDDSIEVLRHYAGELLQKGDILTIGETPVAVIQGRYAHPSTISPGWLARLLCRVFHPTSSLATACGLQTLIDQVGPTRVLLAWLVGSLLKPLGQRGWFYRLAGEQARLIDDITGTTPPYDQTIVLGPQDPERLCDEAAAALGVSVAIVDVNDLGRVKVLASSRGCDEELLHRALKPNPAGNANERTPLVLVRPA
;
A
#
# COMPACT_ATOMS: atom_id res chain seq x y z
N MET A 1 22.28 40.89 23.57
CA MET A 1 22.72 39.71 22.80
C MET A 1 22.32 38.41 23.51
N ASP A 2 22.44 38.38 24.83
CA ASP A 2 22.13 37.21 25.68
C ASP A 2 20.67 36.72 25.62
N GLY A 3 19.70 37.64 25.51
CA GLY A 3 18.28 37.27 25.40
C GLY A 3 17.91 36.55 24.10
N LEU A 4 18.49 36.95 22.97
CA LEU A 4 18.26 36.27 21.68
C LEU A 4 18.87 34.87 21.68
N LEU A 5 20.07 34.73 22.24
CA LEU A 5 20.75 33.44 22.38
C LEU A 5 19.92 32.47 23.24
N LEU A 6 19.36 32.96 24.35
CA LEU A 6 18.50 32.18 25.23
C LEU A 6 17.22 31.70 24.51
N ILE A 7 16.57 32.57 23.73
CA ILE A 7 15.37 32.22 22.95
C ILE A 7 15.70 31.12 21.91
N LEU A 8 16.81 31.28 21.17
CA LEU A 8 17.23 30.30 20.17
C LEU A 8 17.58 28.94 20.81
N LEU A 9 18.22 28.95 21.98
CA LEU A 9 18.51 27.74 22.75
C LEU A 9 17.22 27.03 23.18
N LEU A 10 16.27 27.77 23.76
CA LEU A 10 14.99 27.21 24.20
C LEU A 10 14.19 26.62 23.02
N LEU A 11 14.18 27.30 21.87
CA LEU A 11 13.55 26.79 20.65
C LEU A 11 14.23 25.51 20.16
N GLY A 12 15.56 25.47 20.14
CA GLY A 12 16.34 24.29 19.77
C GLY A 12 16.03 23.10 20.68
N LEU A 13 15.99 23.32 22.00
CA LEU A 13 15.63 22.31 22.98
C LEU A 13 14.19 21.82 22.80
N ALA A 14 13.24 22.71 22.53
CA ALA A 14 11.85 22.34 22.28
C ALA A 14 11.70 21.47 21.02
N ILE A 15 12.39 21.84 19.93
CA ILE A 15 12.41 21.05 18.69
C ILE A 15 13.04 19.68 18.93
N ALA A 16 14.20 19.64 19.58
CA ALA A 16 14.88 18.39 19.94
C ALA A 16 13.99 17.51 20.83
N TRP A 17 13.25 18.09 21.77
CA TRP A 17 12.31 17.37 22.62
C TRP A 17 11.13 16.80 21.84
N ILE A 18 10.54 17.56 20.91
CA ILE A 18 9.46 17.07 20.03
C ILE A 18 9.95 15.88 19.20
N GLU A 19 11.14 16.01 18.60
CA GLU A 19 11.77 14.95 17.81
C GLU A 19 12.05 13.70 18.64
N ALA A 20 12.69 13.87 19.81
CA ALA A 20 13.02 12.79 20.72
C ALA A 20 11.76 12.08 21.21
N ARG A 21 10.73 12.83 21.63
CA ARG A 21 9.44 12.26 22.05
C ARG A 21 8.79 11.45 20.94
N HIS A 22 8.89 11.89 19.69
CA HIS A 22 8.34 11.17 18.55
C HIS A 22 9.14 9.90 18.24
N ARG A 23 10.48 9.97 18.20
CA ARG A 23 11.34 8.82 17.86
C ARG A 23 11.39 7.77 18.96
N LEU A 24 11.30 8.20 20.22
CA LEU A 24 11.26 7.34 21.40
C LEU A 24 9.83 6.94 21.78
N ARG A 25 8.82 7.25 20.93
CA ARG A 25 7.44 6.86 21.21
C ARG A 25 7.37 5.32 21.31
N PRO A 26 6.80 4.78 22.38
CA PRO A 26 6.61 3.34 22.47
C PRO A 26 5.77 2.85 21.29
N ALA A 27 6.27 1.84 20.58
CA ALA A 27 5.60 1.24 19.43
C ALA A 27 5.71 -0.28 19.52
N SER A 28 4.72 -0.98 18.96
CA SER A 28 4.80 -2.43 18.88
C SER A 28 5.82 -2.85 17.82
N PRO A 29 6.75 -3.77 18.15
CA PRO A 29 7.67 -4.34 17.18
C PRO A 29 7.03 -5.42 16.30
N LEU A 30 5.83 -5.90 16.64
CA LEU A 30 5.24 -7.05 15.94
C LEU A 30 4.98 -6.74 14.46
N VAL A 31 5.32 -7.71 13.61
CA VAL A 31 5.09 -7.68 12.17
C VAL A 31 4.19 -8.85 11.80
N LEU A 32 3.08 -8.56 11.11
CA LEU A 32 2.18 -9.55 10.54
C LEU A 32 2.52 -9.77 9.06
N ARG A 33 2.87 -11.01 8.70
CA ARG A 33 3.11 -11.44 7.33
C ARG A 33 2.05 -12.45 6.91
N GLN A 34 1.80 -12.53 5.62
CA GLN A 34 0.77 -13.36 5.03
C GLN A 34 1.37 -14.16 3.90
N SER A 35 1.04 -15.45 3.84
CA SER A 35 1.62 -16.36 2.85
C SER A 35 0.69 -17.51 2.52
N ASP A 36 1.05 -18.23 1.45
CA ASP A 36 0.52 -19.57 1.12
C ASP A 36 -1.01 -19.63 1.00
N TRP A 37 -1.60 -18.61 0.39
CA TRP A 37 -3.03 -18.58 0.11
C TRP A 37 -3.38 -19.48 -1.08
N SER A 38 -4.33 -20.38 -0.87
CA SER A 38 -4.85 -21.31 -1.87
C SER A 38 -6.37 -21.20 -1.95
N ILE A 39 -6.92 -21.50 -3.13
CA ILE A 39 -8.34 -21.42 -3.42
C ILE A 39 -8.76 -22.77 -3.99
N ASN A 40 -9.74 -23.40 -3.35
CA ASN A 40 -10.23 -24.71 -3.72
C ASN A 40 -11.75 -24.68 -3.88
N GLN A 41 -12.25 -24.98 -5.08
CA GLN A 41 -13.67 -25.17 -5.31
C GLN A 41 -14.10 -26.54 -4.75
N ARG A 42 -15.13 -26.56 -3.90
CA ARG A 42 -15.73 -27.78 -3.32
C ARG A 42 -17.23 -27.78 -3.56
N GLY A 43 -17.65 -28.31 -4.71
CA GLY A 43 -19.06 -28.29 -5.12
C GLY A 43 -19.56 -26.86 -5.31
N ALA A 44 -20.63 -26.50 -4.59
CA ALA A 44 -21.21 -25.14 -4.59
C ALA A 44 -20.44 -24.14 -3.70
N SER A 45 -19.55 -24.63 -2.82
CA SER A 45 -18.76 -23.80 -1.93
C SER A 45 -17.36 -23.55 -2.48
N LEU A 46 -16.81 -22.38 -2.18
CA LEU A 46 -15.42 -22.04 -2.44
C LEU A 46 -14.71 -21.90 -1.10
N VAL A 47 -13.61 -22.62 -0.92
CA VAL A 47 -12.79 -22.55 0.30
C VAL A 47 -11.47 -21.91 -0.04
N MET A 48 -11.11 -20.85 0.68
CA MET A 48 -9.79 -20.26 0.63
C MET A 48 -9.07 -20.48 1.96
N GLU A 49 -7.81 -20.84 1.88
CA GLU A 49 -6.98 -21.18 3.04
C GLU A 49 -5.65 -20.46 2.90
N GLY A 50 -5.12 -19.92 4.00
CA GLY A 50 -3.85 -19.22 4.00
C GLY A 50 -3.29 -19.04 5.41
N TRP A 51 -2.08 -18.50 5.48
CA TRP A 51 -1.34 -18.37 6.72
C TRP A 51 -1.09 -16.90 7.05
N LEU A 52 -1.24 -16.58 8.33
CA LEU A 52 -0.73 -15.33 8.90
C LEU A 52 0.35 -15.65 9.93
N GLU A 53 1.52 -15.04 9.79
CA GLU A 53 2.64 -15.15 10.73
C GLU A 53 2.83 -13.84 11.49
N ILE A 54 2.81 -13.91 12.81
CA ILE A 54 3.15 -12.79 13.69
C ILE A 54 4.55 -13.02 14.21
N SER A 55 5.47 -12.12 13.87
CA SER A 55 6.87 -12.18 14.28
C SER A 55 7.23 -11.01 15.19
N ASN A 56 8.09 -11.26 16.18
CA ASN A 56 8.65 -10.24 17.04
C ASN A 56 10.15 -10.07 16.74
N PRO A 57 10.55 -9.08 15.92
CA PRO A 57 11.94 -8.81 15.59
C PRO A 57 12.73 -8.22 16.77
N HIS A 58 12.07 -7.78 17.85
CA HIS A 58 12.74 -7.15 18.97
C HIS A 58 13.33 -8.20 19.93
N ALA A 59 14.57 -8.02 20.36
CA ALA A 59 15.29 -9.03 21.16
C ALA A 59 14.73 -9.29 22.56
N ARG A 60 14.30 -8.23 23.27
CA ARG A 60 13.96 -8.29 24.70
C ARG A 60 12.50 -7.98 25.06
N MET A 61 11.74 -7.39 24.15
CA MET A 61 10.39 -6.94 24.42
C MET A 61 9.47 -8.09 24.08
N GLU A 62 8.73 -8.59 25.06
CA GLU A 62 7.64 -9.52 24.82
C GLU A 62 6.36 -8.73 24.57
N VAL A 63 5.56 -9.19 23.61
CA VAL A 63 4.31 -8.52 23.24
C VAL A 63 3.20 -9.55 23.23
N MET A 64 2.12 -9.23 23.91
CA MET A 64 0.92 -10.05 23.95
C MET A 64 0.00 -9.68 22.79
N VAL A 65 -0.60 -10.69 22.19
CA VAL A 65 -1.67 -10.58 21.20
C VAL A 65 -2.94 -11.15 21.86
N PRO A 66 -3.67 -10.35 22.65
CA PRO A 66 -4.84 -10.84 23.38
C PRO A 66 -6.04 -11.09 22.47
N GLU A 67 -6.10 -10.42 21.32
CA GLU A 67 -7.24 -10.45 20.40
C GLU A 67 -6.70 -10.55 18.97
N LEU A 68 -7.27 -11.48 18.19
CA LEU A 68 -7.08 -11.59 16.74
C LEU A 68 -8.38 -12.07 16.10
N GLU A 69 -8.86 -11.32 15.13
CA GLU A 69 -10.06 -11.61 14.37
C GLU A 69 -9.79 -11.42 12.87
N VAL A 70 -10.48 -12.21 12.05
CA VAL A 70 -10.37 -12.15 10.60
C VAL A 70 -11.75 -11.95 10.00
N HIS A 71 -11.90 -10.86 9.25
CA HIS A 71 -13.18 -10.43 8.66
C HIS A 71 -13.05 -10.36 7.14
N PRO A 72 -13.59 -11.32 6.37
CA PRO A 72 -13.59 -11.25 4.92
C PRO A 72 -14.62 -10.25 4.40
N THR A 73 -14.23 -9.44 3.42
CA THR A 73 -15.10 -8.57 2.63
C THR A 73 -15.04 -8.99 1.17
N LEU A 74 -16.20 -9.30 0.59
CA LEU A 74 -16.29 -9.77 -0.80
C LEU A 74 -16.35 -8.58 -1.76
N ILE A 75 -15.56 -8.61 -2.82
CA ILE A 75 -15.54 -7.61 -3.88
C ILE A 75 -15.81 -8.32 -5.21
N GLY A 76 -16.81 -7.82 -5.95
CA GLY A 76 -17.21 -8.38 -7.23
C GLY A 76 -18.05 -7.39 -8.04
N SER A 77 -18.49 -7.81 -9.21
CA SER A 77 -19.25 -6.98 -10.15
C SER A 77 -20.78 -7.15 -10.06
N ALA A 78 -21.26 -8.02 -9.17
CA ALA A 78 -22.67 -8.35 -8.99
C ALA A 78 -23.10 -8.16 -7.53
N ASP A 79 -24.41 -8.21 -7.26
CA ASP A 79 -24.91 -8.34 -5.89
C ASP A 79 -24.39 -9.66 -5.29
N LEU A 80 -23.90 -9.64 -4.05
CA LEU A 80 -23.28 -10.78 -3.36
C LEU A 80 -24.02 -11.15 -2.06
N ARG A 81 -25.21 -10.59 -1.81
CA ARG A 81 -25.93 -10.73 -0.51
C ARG A 81 -26.29 -12.16 -0.13
N ASP A 82 -26.46 -13.03 -1.11
CA ASP A 82 -26.79 -14.46 -0.94
C ASP A 82 -25.55 -15.31 -0.65
N ILE A 83 -24.34 -14.74 -0.71
CA ILE A 83 -23.11 -15.47 -0.40
C ILE A 83 -22.89 -15.40 1.11
N VAL A 84 -23.09 -16.55 1.76
CA VAL A 84 -22.78 -16.72 3.18
C VAL A 84 -21.29 -16.98 3.33
N THR A 85 -20.66 -16.20 4.21
CA THR A 85 -19.24 -16.33 4.50
C THR A 85 -19.04 -16.89 5.91
N SER A 86 -18.24 -17.95 6.02
CA SER A 86 -17.80 -18.53 7.29
C SER A 86 -16.30 -18.46 7.39
N THR A 87 -15.78 -17.96 8.51
CA THR A 87 -14.34 -17.84 8.76
C THR A 87 -13.96 -18.68 9.97
N ARG A 88 -12.89 -19.46 9.84
CA ARG A 88 -12.28 -20.22 10.94
C ARG A 88 -10.81 -19.88 11.01
N ILE A 89 -10.36 -19.50 12.20
CA ILE A 89 -8.94 -19.37 12.50
C ILE A 89 -8.49 -20.57 13.32
N THR A 90 -7.24 -20.98 13.16
CA THR A 90 -6.65 -22.11 13.88
C THR A 90 -5.23 -21.71 14.31
N PRO A 91 -5.04 -21.28 15.57
CA PRO A 91 -3.74 -20.87 16.07
C PRO A 91 -2.74 -22.03 16.02
N GLN A 92 -1.51 -21.75 15.61
CA GLN A 92 -0.38 -22.68 15.58
C GLN A 92 0.75 -22.07 16.41
N HIS A 93 0.55 -22.07 17.73
CA HIS A 93 1.53 -21.61 18.70
C HIS A 93 2.63 -22.67 18.87
N PRO A 94 3.93 -22.28 18.88
CA PRO A 94 5.02 -23.24 19.08
C PRO A 94 5.01 -23.98 20.43
N ASP A 95 4.39 -23.40 21.46
CA ASP A 95 4.47 -23.84 22.86
C ASP A 95 3.10 -24.07 23.52
N GLU A 96 2.00 -24.06 22.75
CA GLU A 96 0.64 -24.32 23.25
C GLU A 96 -0.15 -25.20 22.28
N ASP A 97 -0.99 -26.08 22.82
CA ASP A 97 -1.88 -26.92 22.01
C ASP A 97 -3.01 -26.11 21.38
N THR A 98 -3.30 -26.41 20.11
CA THR A 98 -4.39 -25.76 19.38
C THR A 98 -5.75 -26.24 19.85
N ARG A 99 -6.63 -25.30 20.20
CA ARG A 99 -8.04 -25.59 20.50
C ARG A 99 -8.84 -25.90 19.24
N ALA A 100 -9.77 -26.85 19.35
CA ALA A 100 -10.61 -27.26 18.21
C ALA A 100 -11.74 -26.26 17.87
N ASP A 101 -12.10 -25.36 18.79
CA ASP A 101 -13.24 -24.43 18.68
C ASP A 101 -12.96 -23.18 17.82
N GLY A 102 -11.72 -23.01 17.34
CA GLY A 102 -11.33 -21.85 16.52
C GLY A 102 -11.16 -20.56 17.33
N TYR A 103 -11.09 -20.66 18.66
CA TYR A 103 -10.79 -19.52 19.53
C TYR A 103 -9.31 -19.12 19.42
N TRP A 104 -9.03 -17.82 19.41
CA TRP A 104 -7.69 -17.28 19.58
C TRP A 104 -7.38 -17.10 21.07
N PRO A 105 -6.49 -17.91 21.68
CA PRO A 105 -6.02 -17.64 23.03
C PRO A 105 -5.08 -16.44 23.03
N ALA A 106 -5.09 -15.67 24.11
CA ALA A 106 -4.12 -14.59 24.29
C ALA A 106 -2.71 -15.16 24.29
N TYR A 107 -1.88 -14.74 23.34
CA TYR A 107 -0.56 -15.34 23.14
C TYR A 107 0.57 -14.33 23.30
N ILE A 108 1.69 -14.75 23.90
CA ILE A 108 2.88 -13.92 24.11
C ILE A 108 3.92 -14.22 23.03
N VAL A 109 4.13 -13.28 22.12
CA VAL A 109 5.20 -13.40 21.11
C VAL A 109 6.51 -12.89 21.73
N LYS A 110 7.32 -13.83 22.21
CA LYS A 110 8.64 -13.55 22.82
C LYS A 110 9.61 -12.95 21.80
N GLY A 111 10.67 -12.32 22.30
CA GLY A 111 11.66 -11.68 21.43
C GLY A 111 12.33 -12.67 20.46
N HIS A 112 12.48 -12.26 19.19
CA HIS A 112 12.96 -13.10 18.08
C HIS A 112 12.18 -14.40 17.87
N LYS A 113 10.94 -14.49 18.34
CA LYS A 113 10.03 -15.62 18.08
C LYS A 113 8.90 -15.20 17.15
N SER A 114 8.23 -16.19 16.60
CA SER A 114 7.02 -16.02 15.82
C SER A 114 5.96 -17.05 16.21
N THR A 115 4.72 -16.74 15.86
CA THR A 115 3.58 -17.66 15.91
C THR A 115 2.83 -17.58 14.58
N LYS A 116 2.08 -18.62 14.25
CA LYS A 116 1.26 -18.64 13.05
C LYS A 116 -0.22 -18.84 13.39
N VAL A 117 -1.08 -18.43 12.48
CA VAL A 117 -2.49 -18.77 12.47
C VAL A 117 -2.89 -19.19 11.06
N HIS A 118 -3.51 -20.36 10.98
CA HIS A 118 -4.15 -20.81 9.75
C HIS A 118 -5.53 -20.18 9.65
N VAL A 119 -5.87 -19.63 8.49
CA VAL A 119 -7.15 -18.99 8.22
C VAL A 119 -7.83 -19.78 7.11
N ALA A 120 -9.05 -20.26 7.37
CA ALA A 120 -9.92 -20.87 6.38
C ALA A 120 -11.20 -20.03 6.25
N ILE A 121 -11.50 -19.58 5.04
CA ILE A 121 -12.73 -18.85 4.72
C ILE A 121 -13.51 -19.65 3.69
N THR A 122 -14.75 -19.99 4.04
CA THR A 122 -15.69 -20.70 3.17
C THR A 122 -16.76 -19.74 2.70
N LEU A 123 -16.93 -19.67 1.38
CA LEU A 123 -18.00 -18.94 0.73
C LEU A 123 -19.00 -19.94 0.15
N THR A 124 -20.27 -19.81 0.51
CA THR A 124 -21.35 -20.64 -0.01
C THR A 124 -22.44 -19.74 -0.57
N GLY A 125 -22.81 -19.96 -1.83
CA GLY A 125 -23.91 -19.24 -2.48
C GLY A 125 -25.10 -20.16 -2.69
N ASP A 126 -26.30 -19.59 -2.62
CA ASP A 126 -27.56 -20.31 -2.83
C ASP A 126 -28.01 -20.30 -4.31
N THR A 127 -27.28 -19.58 -5.17
CA THR A 127 -27.59 -19.46 -6.61
C THR A 127 -26.93 -20.55 -7.46
N PRO A 128 -27.48 -20.86 -8.65
CA PRO A 128 -26.85 -21.79 -9.60
C PRO A 128 -25.47 -21.33 -10.12
N ALA A 129 -25.22 -20.01 -10.15
CA ALA A 129 -23.94 -19.47 -10.59
C ALA A 129 -22.87 -19.70 -9.52
N PRO A 130 -21.70 -20.27 -9.87
CA PRO A 130 -20.61 -20.49 -8.92
C PRO A 130 -20.17 -19.20 -8.22
N VAL A 131 -19.82 -19.28 -6.95
CA VAL A 131 -19.30 -18.13 -6.17
C VAL A 131 -18.09 -17.49 -6.84
N GLY A 132 -17.17 -18.32 -7.35
CA GLY A 132 -16.00 -17.86 -8.11
C GLY A 132 -16.37 -17.12 -9.39
N GLU A 133 -17.58 -17.34 -9.94
CA GLU A 133 -18.32 -16.65 -11.02
C GLU A 133 -18.70 -15.18 -10.75
N ARG A 134 -18.82 -14.82 -9.47
CA ARG A 134 -19.40 -13.54 -9.03
C ARG A 134 -18.48 -12.70 -8.15
N VAL A 135 -17.64 -13.36 -7.36
CA VAL A 135 -16.62 -12.71 -6.52
C VAL A 135 -15.31 -12.65 -7.29
N ASP A 136 -14.77 -11.45 -7.44
CA ASP A 136 -13.46 -11.24 -8.08
C ASP A 136 -12.34 -11.43 -7.08
N THR A 137 -12.54 -10.94 -5.86
CA THR A 137 -11.51 -10.77 -4.85
C THR A 137 -12.12 -10.76 -3.46
N VAL A 138 -11.38 -11.29 -2.49
CA VAL A 138 -11.73 -11.20 -1.07
C VAL A 138 -10.68 -10.37 -0.35
N TRP A 139 -11.13 -9.32 0.32
CA TRP A 139 -10.31 -8.57 1.26
C TRP A 139 -10.42 -9.21 2.64
N VAL A 140 -9.38 -9.91 3.05
CA VAL A 140 -9.27 -10.55 4.35
C VAL A 140 -8.75 -9.51 5.34
N ASP A 141 -9.66 -8.91 6.12
CA ASP A 141 -9.34 -7.85 7.07
C ASP A 141 -8.96 -8.43 8.44
N VAL A 142 -7.67 -8.38 8.77
CA VAL A 142 -7.13 -8.89 10.03
C VAL A 142 -7.12 -7.77 11.06
N LYS A 143 -7.93 -7.91 12.12
CA LYS A 143 -7.96 -7.01 13.27
C LYS A 143 -7.29 -7.70 14.44
N TRP A 144 -6.32 -7.04 15.04
CA TRP A 144 -5.54 -7.64 16.12
C TRP A 144 -5.05 -6.57 17.09
N VAL A 145 -4.71 -6.99 18.31
CA VAL A 145 -4.28 -6.09 19.36
C VAL A 145 -2.84 -6.40 19.73
N ASN A 146 -2.01 -5.36 19.80
CA ASN A 146 -0.66 -5.47 20.33
C ASN A 146 -0.70 -4.87 21.74
N TYR A 147 -0.35 -5.67 22.75
CA TYR A 147 -0.37 -5.27 24.15
C TYR A 147 1.01 -5.47 24.77
N GLY A 148 1.56 -4.42 25.39
CA GLY A 148 2.90 -4.46 25.97
C GLY A 148 3.29 -3.15 26.66
N PRO A 149 4.60 -2.87 26.85
CA PRO A 149 5.08 -1.65 27.53
C PRO A 149 4.63 -0.34 26.88
N PHE A 150 4.25 -0.37 25.60
CA PHE A 150 3.68 0.74 24.84
C PHE A 150 2.17 0.93 25.04
N GLY A 151 1.54 0.13 25.91
CA GLY A 151 0.10 0.12 26.13
C GLY A 151 -0.62 -0.83 25.18
N ARG A 152 -1.83 -0.44 24.76
CA ARG A 152 -2.71 -1.21 23.88
C ARG A 152 -2.83 -0.53 22.51
N LEU A 153 -2.43 -1.22 21.45
CA LEU A 153 -2.51 -0.71 20.09
C LEU A 153 -3.44 -1.60 19.26
N SER A 154 -4.52 -1.02 18.75
CA SER A 154 -5.35 -1.69 17.75
C SER A 154 -4.63 -1.67 16.40
N ARG A 155 -4.53 -2.84 15.78
CA ARG A 155 -3.94 -3.06 14.46
C ARG A 155 -4.97 -3.59 13.50
N ARG A 156 -4.80 -3.21 12.24
CA ARG A 156 -5.65 -3.61 11.13
C ARG A 156 -4.76 -3.76 9.90
N GLN A 157 -4.81 -4.89 9.23
CA GLN A 157 -4.06 -5.16 8.01
C GLN A 157 -4.91 -6.03 7.11
N GLY A 158 -5.00 -5.66 5.83
CA GLY A 158 -5.77 -6.44 4.88
C GLY A 158 -4.91 -7.36 4.03
N VAL A 159 -5.53 -8.42 3.54
CA VAL A 159 -4.96 -9.30 2.52
C VAL A 159 -5.91 -9.27 1.33
N VAL A 160 -5.39 -8.90 0.17
CA VAL A 160 -6.14 -9.08 -1.08
C VAL A 160 -5.90 -10.50 -1.56
N VAL A 161 -6.96 -11.32 -1.59
CA VAL A 161 -6.94 -12.68 -2.14
C VAL A 161 -7.75 -12.69 -3.44
N PRO A 162 -7.10 -12.64 -4.61
CA PRO A 162 -7.81 -12.64 -5.89
C PRO A 162 -8.40 -14.03 -6.17
N LEU A 163 -9.73 -14.10 -6.35
CA LEU A 163 -10.39 -15.33 -6.81
C LEU A 163 -10.37 -15.47 -8.32
N ARG A 164 -10.32 -14.33 -9.03
CA ARG A 164 -10.14 -14.29 -10.48
C ARG A 164 -8.91 -13.49 -10.84
N ARG A 165 -8.24 -13.98 -11.88
CA ARG A 165 -7.18 -13.25 -12.58
C ARG A 165 -7.63 -13.04 -14.03
N PRO A 166 -7.46 -11.84 -14.60
CA PRO A 166 -7.64 -11.66 -16.04
C PRO A 166 -6.74 -12.63 -16.80
N ALA A 167 -7.23 -13.15 -17.92
CA ALA A 167 -6.41 -13.95 -18.83
C ALA A 167 -5.24 -13.09 -19.33
N VAL A 168 -4.06 -13.70 -19.43
CA VAL A 168 -2.89 -13.05 -20.04
C VAL A 168 -3.19 -12.82 -21.51
N MET A 169 -2.95 -11.59 -21.96
CA MET A 169 -3.27 -11.18 -23.32
C MET A 169 -2.25 -11.79 -24.29
N ALA A 170 -2.74 -12.53 -25.28
CA ALA A 170 -1.90 -13.03 -26.35
C ALA A 170 -1.47 -11.90 -27.29
N ALA A 171 -0.25 -11.97 -27.84
CA ALA A 171 0.28 -10.95 -28.76
C ALA A 171 -0.63 -10.66 -29.97
N ALA A 172 -1.33 -11.68 -30.48
CA ALA A 172 -2.27 -11.55 -31.60
C ALA A 172 -3.53 -10.73 -31.25
N GLN A 173 -3.86 -10.59 -29.97
CA GLN A 173 -5.02 -9.85 -29.46
C GLN A 173 -4.65 -8.44 -28.97
N ALA A 174 -3.36 -8.09 -29.01
CA ALA A 174 -2.84 -6.83 -28.50
C ALA A 174 -3.26 -5.64 -29.39
N ALA A 175 -4.34 -4.97 -29.00
CA ALA A 175 -4.84 -3.78 -29.66
C ALA A 175 -4.12 -2.52 -29.14
N PHE A 176 -2.97 -2.21 -29.73
CA PHE A 176 -2.22 -0.99 -29.41
C PHE A 176 -2.96 0.26 -29.86
N ARG A 177 -2.89 1.30 -29.03
CA ARG A 177 -3.38 2.65 -29.35
C ARG A 177 -2.22 3.49 -29.87
N SER A 178 -2.38 4.15 -31.01
CA SER A 178 -1.36 5.07 -31.53
C SER A 178 -1.21 6.30 -30.65
N GLY A 179 0.03 6.69 -30.38
CA GLY A 179 0.42 7.91 -29.70
C GLY A 179 1.46 8.70 -30.51
N GLU A 180 1.96 9.79 -29.94
CA GLU A 180 2.99 10.62 -30.58
C GLU A 180 4.36 9.92 -30.54
N GLY A 181 4.78 9.35 -31.68
CA GLY A 181 6.06 8.62 -31.80
C GLY A 181 6.10 7.28 -31.07
N CYS A 182 4.93 6.72 -30.71
CA CYS A 182 4.82 5.44 -30.02
C CYS A 182 3.45 4.80 -30.20
N SER A 183 3.33 3.58 -29.70
CA SER A 183 2.09 2.85 -29.50
C SER A 183 1.98 2.44 -28.03
N VAL A 184 0.79 2.52 -27.45
CA VAL A 184 0.56 2.19 -26.03
C VAL A 184 -0.48 1.09 -25.87
N LEU A 185 -0.25 0.21 -24.89
CA LEU A 185 -1.16 -0.89 -24.56
C LEU A 185 -1.35 -0.97 -23.04
N PRO A 186 -2.52 -0.55 -22.51
CA PRO A 186 -2.85 -0.77 -21.10
C PRO A 186 -3.18 -2.24 -20.84
N LEU A 187 -2.63 -2.82 -19.78
CA LEU A 187 -2.79 -4.24 -19.45
C LEU A 187 -3.57 -4.40 -18.15
N LYS A 188 -4.61 -5.24 -18.19
CA LYS A 188 -5.45 -5.53 -17.02
C LYS A 188 -4.74 -6.50 -16.07
N THR A 189 -4.83 -6.23 -14.78
CA THR A 189 -4.37 -7.14 -13.73
C THR A 189 -5.54 -7.54 -12.83
N HIS A 190 -5.32 -8.54 -11.99
CA HIS A 190 -6.15 -8.69 -10.80
C HIS A 190 -5.91 -7.52 -9.84
N LEU A 191 -6.71 -7.39 -8.79
CA LEU A 191 -6.44 -6.39 -7.75
C LEU A 191 -5.15 -6.78 -7.03
N LEU A 192 -4.13 -5.92 -7.16
CA LEU A 192 -2.80 -6.19 -6.62
C LEU A 192 -2.76 -5.98 -5.11
N GLY A 193 -1.91 -6.73 -4.41
CA GLY A 193 -1.78 -6.63 -2.96
C GLY A 193 -0.51 -7.26 -2.38
N PRO A 194 -0.41 -7.33 -1.05
CA PRO A 194 0.80 -7.79 -0.36
C PRO A 194 1.19 -9.26 -0.59
N LEU A 195 0.37 -10.04 -1.30
CA LEU A 195 0.68 -11.41 -1.69
C LEU A 195 1.42 -11.49 -3.03
N ASP A 196 1.48 -10.38 -3.77
CA ASP A 196 2.12 -10.32 -5.08
C ASP A 196 3.60 -9.92 -4.97
N ASP A 197 4.36 -10.28 -6.00
CA ASP A 197 5.69 -9.73 -6.25
C ASP A 197 5.63 -8.81 -7.47
N SER A 198 6.23 -7.62 -7.37
CA SER A 198 6.15 -6.63 -8.44
C SER A 198 6.74 -7.12 -9.75
N ILE A 199 7.87 -7.83 -9.73
CA ILE A 199 8.54 -8.31 -10.95
C ILE A 199 7.74 -9.47 -11.56
N GLU A 200 7.23 -10.39 -10.73
CA GLU A 200 6.40 -11.49 -11.22
C GLU A 200 5.06 -11.01 -11.79
N VAL A 201 4.45 -9.96 -11.24
CA VAL A 201 3.26 -9.31 -11.82
C VAL A 201 3.57 -8.76 -13.22
N LEU A 202 4.67 -8.02 -13.37
CA LEU A 202 5.09 -7.49 -14.67
C LEU A 202 5.35 -8.62 -15.68
N ARG A 203 6.07 -9.67 -15.25
CA ARG A 203 6.38 -10.84 -16.08
C ARG A 203 5.11 -11.57 -16.52
N HIS A 204 4.20 -11.83 -15.57
CA HIS A 204 2.98 -12.60 -15.82
C HIS A 204 2.05 -11.91 -16.82
N TYR A 205 1.84 -10.60 -16.68
CA TYR A 205 0.85 -9.88 -17.50
C TYR A 205 1.42 -9.30 -18.80
N ALA A 206 2.71 -8.97 -18.85
CA ALA A 206 3.31 -8.33 -20.01
C ALA A 206 4.29 -9.23 -20.79
N GLY A 207 4.82 -10.29 -20.17
CA GLY A 207 6.01 -11.01 -20.67
C GLY A 207 5.93 -11.46 -22.13
N GLU A 208 4.81 -12.03 -22.56
CA GLU A 208 4.63 -12.49 -23.95
C GLU A 208 4.42 -11.37 -24.97
N LEU A 209 4.18 -10.14 -24.50
CA LEU A 209 3.94 -8.96 -25.33
C LEU A 209 5.20 -8.13 -25.55
N LEU A 210 6.22 -8.32 -24.70
CA LEU A 210 7.43 -7.51 -24.68
C LEU A 210 8.26 -7.69 -25.94
N GLN A 211 8.73 -6.58 -26.48
CA GLN A 211 9.69 -6.50 -27.56
C GLN A 211 10.89 -5.64 -27.15
N LYS A 212 12.04 -5.90 -27.78
CA LYS A 212 13.25 -5.13 -27.52
C LYS A 212 13.00 -3.65 -27.83
N GLY A 213 13.31 -2.78 -26.88
CA GLY A 213 13.10 -1.34 -27.01
C GLY A 213 11.78 -0.84 -26.41
N ASP A 214 10.89 -1.74 -26.01
CA ASP A 214 9.70 -1.36 -25.25
C ASP A 214 10.07 -0.76 -23.88
N ILE A 215 9.14 0.02 -23.34
CA ILE A 215 9.15 0.50 -21.96
C ILE A 215 7.88 0.00 -21.28
N LEU A 216 8.02 -0.77 -20.21
CA LEU A 216 6.90 -1.23 -19.40
C LEU A 216 6.74 -0.35 -18.17
N THR A 217 5.56 0.25 -17.99
CA THR A 217 5.30 1.10 -16.82
C THR A 217 4.31 0.47 -15.86
N ILE A 218 4.49 0.70 -14.57
CA ILE A 218 3.54 0.39 -13.51
C ILE A 218 3.19 1.65 -12.72
N GLY A 219 1.92 1.79 -12.34
CA GLY A 219 1.48 2.88 -11.47
C GLY A 219 2.18 2.86 -10.10
N GLU A 220 2.43 4.03 -9.54
CA GLU A 220 3.00 4.18 -8.20
C GLU A 220 2.21 3.44 -7.12
N THR A 221 0.91 3.74 -7.00
CA THR A 221 0.05 3.21 -5.94
C THR A 221 0.01 1.67 -5.92
N PRO A 222 -0.13 0.96 -7.05
CA PRO A 222 0.04 -0.50 -7.11
C PRO A 222 1.34 -1.02 -6.51
N VAL A 223 2.49 -0.37 -6.80
CA VAL A 223 3.78 -0.80 -6.25
C VAL A 223 3.80 -0.63 -4.73
N ALA A 224 3.35 0.52 -4.23
CA ALA A 224 3.25 0.76 -2.80
C ALA A 224 2.34 -0.26 -2.09
N VAL A 225 1.22 -0.60 -2.72
CA VAL A 225 0.26 -1.59 -2.23
C VAL A 225 0.89 -2.99 -2.16
N ILE A 226 1.61 -3.42 -3.21
CA ILE A 226 2.36 -4.69 -3.22
C ILE A 226 3.38 -4.72 -2.07
N GLN A 227 4.06 -3.59 -1.83
CA GLN A 227 5.01 -3.44 -0.73
C GLN A 227 4.35 -3.33 0.66
N GLY A 228 3.01 -3.39 0.75
CA GLY A 228 2.28 -3.24 2.01
C GLY A 228 2.35 -1.83 2.61
N ARG A 229 2.66 -0.82 1.80
CA ARG A 229 2.83 0.58 2.22
C ARG A 229 1.51 1.34 2.24
N TYR A 230 0.56 0.83 3.01
CA TYR A 230 -0.71 1.49 3.26
C TYR A 230 -1.15 1.26 4.72
N ALA A 231 -1.99 2.15 5.24
CA ALA A 231 -2.50 2.05 6.60
C ALA A 231 -3.97 2.49 6.67
N HIS A 232 -4.80 1.70 7.34
CA HIS A 232 -6.17 2.14 7.63
C HIS A 232 -6.14 3.28 8.67
N PRO A 233 -6.93 4.37 8.51
CA PRO A 233 -6.93 5.51 9.43
C PRO A 233 -7.14 5.14 10.90
N SER A 234 -7.86 4.06 11.20
CA SER A 234 -8.07 3.57 12.58
C SER A 234 -6.79 3.08 13.28
N THR A 235 -5.71 2.85 12.54
CA THR A 235 -4.41 2.41 13.07
C THR A 235 -3.45 3.58 13.30
N ILE A 236 -3.81 4.77 12.81
CA ILE A 236 -3.03 5.99 12.93
C ILE A 236 -3.53 6.77 14.14
N SER A 237 -2.60 7.31 14.92
CA SER A 237 -2.91 8.13 16.10
C SER A 237 -2.41 9.55 15.89
N PRO A 238 -3.22 10.46 15.30
CA PRO A 238 -2.80 11.83 15.02
C PRO A 238 -2.50 12.61 16.30
N GLY A 239 -1.24 13.03 16.43
CA GLY A 239 -0.78 13.91 17.48
C GLY A 239 -1.28 15.35 17.31
N TRP A 240 -1.05 16.17 18.32
CA TRP A 240 -1.46 17.58 18.31
C TRP A 240 -0.85 18.36 17.13
N LEU A 241 0.40 18.05 16.77
CA LEU A 241 1.11 18.70 15.67
C LEU A 241 0.39 18.46 14.34
N ALA A 242 0.07 17.20 14.04
CA ALA A 242 -0.67 16.85 12.82
C ALA A 242 -2.03 17.57 12.75
N ARG A 243 -2.78 17.57 13.86
CA ARG A 243 -4.11 18.21 13.94
C ARG A 243 -4.07 19.73 13.77
N LEU A 244 -2.97 20.37 14.17
CA LEU A 244 -2.79 21.81 14.04
C LEU A 244 -2.35 22.18 12.61
N LEU A 245 -1.29 21.55 12.12
CA LEU A 245 -0.62 21.92 10.89
C LEU A 245 -1.46 21.57 9.63
N CYS A 246 -2.31 20.54 9.69
CA CYS A 246 -3.10 20.10 8.54
C CYS A 246 -4.11 21.16 8.04
N ARG A 247 -4.50 22.11 8.88
CA ARG A 247 -5.52 23.14 8.58
C ARG A 247 -5.09 24.18 7.54
N VAL A 248 -3.80 24.26 7.24
CA VAL A 248 -3.23 25.25 6.29
C VAL A 248 -3.18 24.72 4.86
N PHE A 249 -3.32 23.40 4.68
CA PHE A 249 -3.35 22.79 3.35
C PHE A 249 -4.69 23.05 2.65
N HIS A 250 -4.68 22.99 1.32
CA HIS A 250 -5.92 23.05 0.55
C HIS A 250 -6.80 21.83 0.91
N PRO A 251 -8.14 21.97 1.04
CA PRO A 251 -9.00 20.87 1.52
C PRO A 251 -8.90 19.56 0.74
N THR A 252 -8.55 19.62 -0.55
CA THR A 252 -8.38 18.46 -1.43
C THR A 252 -6.97 17.83 -1.36
N SER A 253 -6.10 18.31 -0.47
CA SER A 253 -4.76 17.77 -0.28
C SER A 253 -4.81 16.59 0.69
N SER A 254 -4.11 15.49 0.39
CA SER A 254 -3.94 14.35 1.30
C SER A 254 -3.39 14.75 2.68
N LEU A 255 -2.61 15.84 2.73
CA LEU A 255 -2.06 16.40 3.98
C LEU A 255 -3.00 17.37 4.72
N ALA A 256 -4.23 17.59 4.21
CA ALA A 256 -5.24 18.42 4.88
C ALA A 256 -5.95 17.69 6.03
N THR A 257 -5.76 16.38 6.15
CA THR A 257 -6.28 15.59 7.27
C THR A 257 -5.19 15.33 8.32
N ALA A 258 -5.62 15.13 9.56
CA ALA A 258 -4.70 14.84 10.65
C ALA A 258 -4.04 13.46 10.47
N CYS A 259 -4.72 12.47 9.89
CA CYS A 259 -4.15 11.15 9.62
C CYS A 259 -3.13 11.18 8.47
N GLY A 260 -3.44 11.88 7.38
CA GLY A 260 -2.49 12.05 6.26
C GLY A 260 -1.21 12.78 6.71
N LEU A 261 -1.35 13.88 7.46
CA LEU A 261 -0.19 14.60 7.97
C LEU A 261 0.58 13.83 9.05
N GLN A 262 -0.11 13.07 9.91
CA GLN A 262 0.56 12.19 10.87
C GLN A 262 1.37 11.10 10.15
N THR A 263 0.85 10.54 9.05
CA THR A 263 1.57 9.57 8.22
C THR A 263 2.87 10.16 7.69
N LEU A 264 2.85 11.41 7.20
CA LEU A 264 4.07 12.11 6.79
C LEU A 264 5.04 12.33 7.96
N ILE A 265 4.53 12.79 9.11
CA ILE A 265 5.33 12.97 10.33
C ILE A 265 6.01 11.65 10.74
N ASP A 266 5.30 10.53 10.64
CA ASP A 266 5.82 9.20 10.97
C ASP A 266 6.95 8.76 10.01
N GLN A 267 6.93 9.21 8.75
CA GLN A 267 7.99 8.92 7.77
C GLN A 267 9.22 9.80 7.94
N VAL A 268 9.04 11.13 8.08
CA VAL A 268 10.15 12.09 7.95
C VAL A 268 10.51 12.81 9.25
N GLY A 269 9.73 12.61 10.30
CA GLY A 269 9.90 13.23 11.61
C GLY A 269 9.16 14.56 11.77
N PRO A 270 8.68 14.89 12.98
CA PRO A 270 7.89 16.08 13.24
C PRO A 270 8.68 17.37 13.04
N THR A 271 9.99 17.38 13.32
CA THR A 271 10.83 18.56 13.15
C THR A 271 10.90 18.99 11.69
N ARG A 272 11.14 18.03 10.79
CA ARG A 272 11.23 18.31 9.36
C ARG A 272 9.91 18.82 8.82
N VAL A 273 8.79 18.21 9.22
CA VAL A 273 7.45 18.68 8.83
C VAL A 273 7.17 20.07 9.36
N LEU A 274 7.49 20.37 10.62
CA LEU A 274 7.29 21.68 11.21
C LEU A 274 8.11 22.76 10.50
N LEU A 275 9.39 22.52 10.23
CA LEU A 275 10.25 23.46 9.50
C LEU A 275 9.77 23.67 8.07
N ALA A 276 9.42 22.59 7.36
CA ALA A 276 8.86 22.66 6.01
C ALA A 276 7.55 23.45 5.99
N TRP A 277 6.70 23.27 7.00
CA TRP A 277 5.44 24.00 7.15
C TRP A 277 5.68 25.48 7.41
N LEU A 278 6.61 25.84 8.31
CA LEU A 278 6.94 27.23 8.63
C LEU A 278 7.48 27.95 7.39
N VAL A 279 8.51 27.40 6.76
CA VAL A 279 9.14 28.00 5.57
C VAL A 279 8.14 28.04 4.41
N GLY A 280 7.41 26.94 4.16
CA GLY A 280 6.40 26.89 3.11
C GLY A 280 5.28 27.90 3.29
N SER A 281 4.82 28.11 4.53
CA SER A 281 3.77 29.09 4.83
C SER A 281 4.26 30.53 4.70
N LEU A 282 5.51 30.82 5.06
CA LEU A 282 6.12 32.16 4.90
C LEU A 282 6.42 32.50 3.44
N LEU A 283 6.84 31.53 2.63
CA LEU A 283 7.18 31.72 1.23
C LEU A 283 5.96 31.78 0.29
N LYS A 284 4.85 31.14 0.68
CA LYS A 284 3.59 31.13 -0.10
C LYS A 284 3.05 32.53 -0.44
N PRO A 285 2.94 33.51 0.49
CA PRO A 285 2.53 34.88 0.15
C PRO A 285 3.54 35.63 -0.71
N LEU A 286 4.81 35.22 -0.73
CA LEU A 286 5.88 35.79 -1.57
C LEU A 286 5.88 35.21 -3.00
N GLY A 287 4.81 34.53 -3.42
CA GLY A 287 4.68 33.91 -4.74
C GLY A 287 5.42 32.58 -4.90
N GLN A 288 6.21 32.15 -3.90
CA GLN A 288 7.01 30.94 -3.93
C GLN A 288 6.20 29.73 -3.42
N ARG A 289 5.43 29.11 -4.32
CA ARG A 289 4.56 27.97 -4.01
C ARG A 289 5.32 26.65 -3.98
N GLY A 290 4.86 25.70 -3.15
CA GLY A 290 5.35 24.31 -3.15
C GLY A 290 6.61 24.02 -2.33
N TRP A 291 7.18 25.02 -1.63
CA TRP A 291 8.37 24.84 -0.78
C TRP A 291 8.16 23.87 0.38
N PHE A 292 6.94 23.76 0.90
CA PHE A 292 6.60 22.72 1.87
C PHE A 292 7.01 21.33 1.36
N TYR A 293 6.57 20.94 0.16
CA TYR A 293 6.84 19.62 -0.41
C TYR A 293 8.33 19.40 -0.71
N ARG A 294 9.03 20.45 -1.15
CA ARG A 294 10.49 20.39 -1.39
C ARG A 294 11.27 20.09 -0.10
N LEU A 295 10.86 20.71 1.01
CA LEU A 295 11.54 20.56 2.29
C LEU A 295 11.09 19.29 3.04
N ALA A 296 9.81 18.96 3.01
CA ALA A 296 9.24 17.78 3.66
C ALA A 296 9.75 16.48 3.02
N GLY A 297 10.13 16.51 1.74
CA GLY A 297 10.68 15.37 0.98
C GLY A 297 9.65 14.74 0.06
N GLU A 298 10.10 13.81 -0.79
CA GLU A 298 9.26 13.24 -1.86
C GLU A 298 7.99 12.57 -1.33
N GLN A 299 8.06 11.85 -0.21
CA GLN A 299 6.89 11.22 0.42
C GLN A 299 5.74 12.20 0.71
N ALA A 300 6.02 13.49 0.93
CA ALA A 300 4.96 14.49 1.13
C ALA A 300 4.07 14.68 -0.10
N ARG A 301 4.56 14.33 -1.30
CA ARG A 301 3.80 14.39 -2.56
C ARG A 301 3.15 13.07 -2.94
N LEU A 302 3.59 11.98 -2.33
CA LEU A 302 3.23 10.61 -2.68
C LEU A 302 2.22 9.98 -1.71
N ILE A 303 1.95 10.65 -0.59
CA ILE A 303 0.92 10.19 0.33
C ILE A 303 -0.44 10.51 -0.28
N ASP A 304 -1.21 9.45 -0.52
CA ASP A 304 -2.59 9.50 -0.92
C ASP A 304 -3.47 9.17 0.28
N ASP A 305 -4.33 10.11 0.66
CA ASP A 305 -5.30 9.89 1.72
C ASP A 305 -6.50 9.10 1.16
N ILE A 306 -7.49 8.82 2.01
CA ILE A 306 -8.72 8.12 1.63
C ILE A 306 -9.39 8.74 0.38
N THR A 307 -10.19 7.94 -0.32
CA THR A 307 -11.00 8.29 -1.51
C THR A 307 -10.26 8.41 -2.85
N GLY A 308 -8.94 8.18 -2.89
CA GLY A 308 -8.12 8.30 -4.11
C GLY A 308 -7.78 7.00 -4.85
N THR A 309 -8.12 5.83 -4.31
CA THR A 309 -7.63 4.54 -4.80
C THR A 309 -8.76 3.53 -5.06
N THR A 310 -8.44 2.41 -5.73
CA THR A 310 -9.43 1.36 -6.02
C THR A 310 -9.84 0.62 -4.73
N PRO A 311 -11.13 0.30 -4.53
CA PRO A 311 -11.56 -0.51 -3.40
C PRO A 311 -10.79 -1.84 -3.28
N PRO A 312 -10.39 -2.25 -2.06
CA PRO A 312 -10.74 -1.68 -0.75
C PRO A 312 -9.73 -0.63 -0.24
N TYR A 313 -8.72 -0.28 -1.04
CA TYR A 313 -7.69 0.66 -0.63
C TYR A 313 -8.20 2.10 -0.54
N ASP A 314 -9.38 2.39 -1.10
CA ASP A 314 -10.08 3.68 -1.03
C ASP A 314 -10.34 4.12 0.42
N GLN A 315 -10.33 3.19 1.36
CA GLN A 315 -10.47 3.41 2.80
C GLN A 315 -9.15 3.47 3.55
N THR A 316 -8.02 3.51 2.84
CA THR A 316 -6.66 3.48 3.41
C THR A 316 -5.86 4.69 2.98
N ILE A 317 -4.86 5.04 3.78
CA ILE A 317 -3.82 5.99 3.40
C ILE A 317 -2.70 5.19 2.75
N VAL A 318 -2.38 5.49 1.50
CA VAL A 318 -1.30 4.84 0.75
C VAL A 318 -0.09 5.76 0.75
N LEU A 319 1.10 5.20 0.98
CA LEU A 319 2.36 5.94 0.93
C LEU A 319 3.03 5.69 -0.42
N GLY A 320 4.01 6.51 -0.78
CA GLY A 320 4.81 6.23 -1.98
C GLY A 320 5.71 5.02 -1.81
N PRO A 321 6.08 4.33 -2.90
CA PRO A 321 6.85 3.10 -2.88
C PRO A 321 8.25 3.30 -2.28
N GLN A 322 8.77 2.22 -1.74
CA GLN A 322 10.12 2.12 -1.21
C GLN A 322 11.08 1.65 -2.31
N ASP A 323 12.26 2.26 -2.35
CA ASP A 323 13.36 1.95 -3.27
C ASP A 323 12.95 1.80 -4.76
N PRO A 324 12.17 2.76 -5.32
CA PRO A 324 11.57 2.61 -6.65
C PRO A 324 12.60 2.51 -7.79
N GLU A 325 13.74 3.20 -7.68
CA GLU A 325 14.85 3.11 -8.66
C GLU A 325 15.42 1.69 -8.73
N ARG A 326 15.71 1.11 -7.57
CA ARG A 326 16.23 -0.25 -7.48
C ARG A 326 15.25 -1.26 -8.08
N LEU A 327 13.95 -1.12 -7.78
CA LEU A 327 12.92 -1.98 -8.36
C LEU A 327 12.88 -1.87 -9.89
N CYS A 328 12.99 -0.66 -10.45
CA CYS A 328 13.00 -0.48 -11.91
C CYS A 328 14.22 -1.16 -12.55
N ASP A 329 15.41 -1.01 -11.97
CA ASP A 329 16.63 -1.64 -12.49
C ASP A 329 16.57 -3.18 -12.40
N GLU A 330 16.11 -3.73 -11.27
CA GLU A 330 15.93 -5.18 -11.09
C GLU A 330 14.89 -5.74 -12.07
N ALA A 331 13.75 -5.05 -12.23
CA ALA A 331 12.71 -5.45 -13.18
C ALA A 331 13.19 -5.39 -14.63
N ALA A 332 13.93 -4.33 -15.01
CA ALA A 332 14.47 -4.19 -16.35
C ALA A 332 15.49 -5.30 -16.68
N ALA A 333 16.36 -5.64 -15.72
CA ALA A 333 17.28 -6.76 -15.86
C ALA A 333 16.55 -8.10 -16.01
N ALA A 334 15.44 -8.28 -15.27
CA ALA A 334 14.66 -9.51 -15.28
C ALA A 334 13.77 -9.70 -16.53
N LEU A 335 13.37 -8.61 -17.19
CA LEU A 335 12.44 -8.61 -18.32
C LEU A 335 13.12 -8.29 -19.66
N GLY A 336 14.32 -7.72 -19.66
CA GLY A 336 15.07 -7.36 -20.88
C GLY A 336 14.55 -6.12 -21.61
N VAL A 337 13.71 -5.31 -20.95
CA VAL A 337 13.13 -4.05 -21.45
C VAL A 337 13.25 -2.97 -20.38
N SER A 338 13.10 -1.70 -20.75
CA SER A 338 13.09 -0.62 -19.76
C SER A 338 11.84 -0.69 -18.89
N VAL A 339 11.95 -0.36 -17.61
CA VAL A 339 10.83 -0.35 -16.66
C VAL A 339 10.76 0.99 -15.95
N ALA A 340 9.55 1.53 -15.75
CA ALA A 340 9.34 2.77 -15.01
C ALA A 340 8.15 2.70 -14.07
N ILE A 341 8.26 3.39 -12.93
CA ILE A 341 7.18 3.62 -11.98
C ILE A 341 6.67 5.04 -12.20
N VAL A 342 5.37 5.17 -12.47
CA VAL A 342 4.77 6.43 -12.91
C VAL A 342 3.54 6.80 -12.08
N ASP A 343 3.33 8.09 -11.89
CA ASP A 343 2.09 8.68 -11.40
C ASP A 343 1.50 9.55 -12.52
N VAL A 344 0.30 9.20 -12.98
CA VAL A 344 -0.38 9.80 -14.12
C VAL A 344 -1.80 10.15 -13.71
N ASN A 345 -2.25 11.36 -14.05
CA ASN A 345 -3.62 11.79 -13.82
C ASN A 345 -4.29 12.35 -15.07
N ASP A 346 -5.62 12.48 -15.01
CA ASP A 346 -6.44 12.96 -16.13
C ASP A 346 -6.21 14.43 -16.52
N LEU A 347 -5.48 15.19 -15.69
CA LEU A 347 -5.08 16.56 -16.01
C LEU A 347 -3.84 16.60 -16.93
N GLY A 348 -3.41 15.44 -17.43
CA GLY A 348 -2.27 15.29 -18.33
C GLY A 348 -0.93 15.53 -17.65
N ARG A 349 -0.88 15.44 -16.31
CA ARG A 349 0.40 15.45 -15.58
C ARG A 349 0.90 14.03 -15.45
N VAL A 350 2.08 13.81 -16.02
CA VAL A 350 2.85 12.58 -15.89
C VAL A 350 4.03 12.90 -14.98
N LYS A 351 4.21 12.13 -13.92
CA LYS A 351 5.38 12.13 -13.08
C LYS A 351 6.04 10.75 -13.17
N VAL A 352 7.26 10.70 -13.71
CA VAL A 352 8.11 9.51 -13.59
C VAL A 352 8.71 9.54 -12.19
N LEU A 353 8.31 8.60 -11.34
CA LEU A 353 8.84 8.49 -9.98
C LEU A 353 10.22 7.85 -9.98
N ALA A 354 10.41 6.83 -10.81
CA ALA A 354 11.68 6.20 -11.09
C ALA A 354 11.62 5.50 -12.45
N SER A 355 12.79 5.32 -13.08
CA SER A 355 12.94 4.56 -14.32
C SER A 355 14.26 3.80 -14.30
N SER A 356 14.31 2.68 -15.01
CA SER A 356 15.55 1.91 -15.17
C SER A 356 16.58 2.70 -15.97
N ARG A 357 17.87 2.45 -15.73
CA ARG A 357 18.95 3.17 -16.42
C ARG A 357 18.79 3.14 -17.95
N GLY A 358 18.81 4.33 -18.57
CA GLY A 358 18.72 4.48 -20.03
C GLY A 358 17.30 4.46 -20.59
N CYS A 359 16.28 4.50 -19.72
CA CYS A 359 14.89 4.68 -20.13
C CYS A 359 14.67 6.04 -20.82
N ASP A 360 13.89 6.04 -21.90
CA ASP A 360 13.48 7.27 -22.59
C ASP A 360 12.28 7.92 -21.85
N GLU A 361 12.59 8.75 -20.86
CA GLU A 361 11.57 9.45 -20.07
C GLU A 361 10.78 10.48 -20.90
N GLU A 362 11.38 11.08 -21.93
CA GLU A 362 10.69 12.01 -22.80
C GLU A 362 9.57 11.30 -23.58
N LEU A 363 9.85 10.09 -24.07
CA LEU A 363 8.84 9.25 -24.70
C LEU A 363 7.74 8.87 -23.71
N LEU A 364 8.08 8.50 -22.47
CA LEU A 364 7.08 8.21 -21.44
C LEU A 364 6.15 9.40 -21.18
N HIS A 365 6.71 10.60 -21.05
CA HIS A 365 5.92 11.82 -20.86
C HIS A 365 4.94 12.07 -22.00
N ARG A 366 5.34 11.84 -23.26
CA ARG A 366 4.44 11.95 -24.42
C ARG A 366 3.39 10.84 -24.43
N ALA A 367 3.81 9.60 -24.22
CA ALA A 367 2.98 8.40 -24.30
C ALA A 367 1.88 8.36 -23.23
N LEU A 368 2.19 8.79 -22.01
CA LEU A 368 1.29 8.68 -20.86
C LEU A 368 0.44 9.92 -20.61
N LYS A 369 0.72 11.06 -21.28
CA LYS A 369 -0.06 12.30 -21.15
C LYS A 369 -1.57 12.12 -21.36
N PRO A 370 -2.07 11.25 -22.27
CA PRO A 370 -3.50 10.99 -22.43
C PRO A 370 -4.12 10.11 -21.33
N ASN A 371 -3.33 9.68 -20.33
CA ASN A 371 -3.69 8.68 -19.32
C ASN A 371 -4.24 7.36 -19.92
N PRO A 372 -3.45 6.60 -20.69
CA PRO A 372 -3.92 5.35 -21.30
C PRO A 372 -4.33 4.29 -20.28
N ALA A 373 -3.81 4.36 -19.05
CA ALA A 373 -4.14 3.48 -17.94
C ALA A 373 -5.55 3.69 -17.38
N GLY A 374 -6.20 4.84 -17.63
CA GLY A 374 -7.46 5.18 -16.96
C GLY A 374 -7.28 5.43 -15.45
N ASN A 375 -8.38 5.47 -14.69
CA ASN A 375 -8.37 5.74 -13.25
C ASN A 375 -9.42 4.92 -12.48
N ALA A 376 -9.02 4.44 -11.30
CA ALA A 376 -9.84 3.69 -10.34
C ALA A 376 -10.30 2.30 -10.84
N ASN A 377 -11.25 2.21 -11.77
CA ASN A 377 -12.02 0.97 -12.00
C ASN A 377 -11.60 0.17 -13.24
N GLU A 378 -10.77 0.72 -14.13
CA GLU A 378 -10.32 0.02 -15.33
C GLU A 378 -9.40 -1.17 -15.03
N ARG A 379 -8.77 -1.17 -13.84
CA ARG A 379 -7.82 -2.19 -13.34
C ARG A 379 -6.67 -2.44 -14.32
N THR A 380 -6.16 -1.36 -14.91
CA THR A 380 -5.04 -1.36 -15.86
C THR A 380 -3.80 -0.65 -15.31
N PRO A 381 -3.22 -1.14 -14.19
CA PRO A 381 -2.08 -0.47 -13.56
C PRO A 381 -0.78 -0.55 -14.38
N LEU A 382 -0.76 -1.35 -15.44
CA LEU A 382 0.38 -1.53 -16.32
C LEU A 382 0.11 -0.90 -17.69
N VAL A 383 1.11 -0.25 -18.26
CA VAL A 383 1.07 0.24 -19.65
C VAL A 383 2.36 -0.14 -20.35
N LEU A 384 2.24 -0.84 -21.47
CA LEU A 384 3.35 -1.11 -22.37
C LEU A 384 3.44 0.02 -23.39
N VAL A 385 4.59 0.71 -23.44
CA VAL A 385 4.90 1.75 -24.41
C VAL A 385 5.91 1.20 -25.41
N ARG A 386 5.53 1.20 -26.68
CA ARG A 386 6.35 0.74 -27.80
C ARG A 386 6.76 1.94 -28.66
N PRO A 387 8.05 2.28 -28.76
CA PRO A 387 8.53 3.28 -29.71
C PRO A 387 8.12 2.93 -31.15
N ALA A 388 7.87 3.97 -31.97
CA ALA A 388 7.46 3.80 -33.36
C ALA A 388 8.55 3.23 -34.28
#